data_AF-A0A0B1ZWK6-F1
#
_entry.id   AF-A0A0B1ZWK6-F1
#
_cell.length_a   1.000
_cell.length_b   1.000
_cell.length_c   1.000
_cell.angle_alpha   90.00
_cell.angle_beta   90.00
_cell.angle_gamma   90.00
#
_symmetry.space_group_name_H-M   'P 1'
#
loop_
_entity.id
_entity.type
_entity.pdbx_description
1 polymer ?
#
loop_
_entity_poly.entity_id
_entity_poly.type
_entity_poly.pdbx_seq_one_letter_code
_entity_poly.pdbx_strand_id
1 'polypeptide(L)'
;MLGIVALMIFAFQFAGVKIEPPAPEDKGDVGPAAEAIEAAKQAIRAEPKVKDFIYQPGQAVEWQVGVLDDGTNRVGYANYICEVLGEQRALTPRTQVRIVDIAKVSRGESFRSASLGHVACADRRVIVP
;
A
#
# COMPACT_ATOMS: atom_id res chain seq x y z
N MET A 1 -61.46 9.52 45.36
CA MET A 1 -60.50 10.63 45.22
C MET A 1 -59.10 10.04 45.21
N LEU A 2 -58.32 10.39 44.18
CA LEU A 2 -56.86 10.43 44.06
C LEU A 2 -56.00 9.39 44.81
N GLY A 3 -55.20 8.64 44.04
CA GLY A 3 -53.94 8.04 44.47
C GLY A 3 -53.06 7.75 43.25
N ILE A 4 -52.15 8.68 42.96
CA ILE A 4 -51.18 8.71 41.84
C ILE A 4 -49.86 8.06 42.29
N VAL A 5 -48.93 7.82 41.34
CA VAL A 5 -47.45 7.74 41.50
C VAL A 5 -46.89 6.30 41.65
N ALA A 6 -45.88 5.83 40.92
CA ALA A 6 -45.20 6.32 39.74
C ALA A 6 -44.43 5.17 39.06
N LEU A 7 -44.43 5.26 37.73
CA LEU A 7 -43.56 4.58 36.78
C LEU A 7 -42.12 5.10 36.97
N MET A 8 -41.23 4.31 37.59
CA MET A 8 -39.79 4.64 37.60
C MET A 8 -39.16 4.19 36.28
N ILE A 9 -39.17 5.10 35.30
CA ILE A 9 -38.31 5.05 34.12
C ILE A 9 -36.89 5.36 34.58
N PHE A 10 -35.99 4.39 34.47
CA PHE A 10 -34.54 4.61 34.60
C PHE A 10 -34.08 5.57 33.50
N ALA A 11 -33.84 6.83 33.87
CA ALA A 11 -33.20 7.81 33.01
C ALA A 11 -31.72 7.44 32.86
N PHE A 12 -31.36 6.89 31.69
CA PHE A 12 -29.97 6.70 31.28
C PHE A 12 -29.42 8.06 30.84
N GLN A 13 -28.82 8.78 31.79
CA GLN A 13 -28.27 10.10 31.56
C GLN A 13 -26.88 9.98 30.93
N PHE A 14 -26.82 9.70 29.62
CA PHE A 14 -25.61 9.98 28.85
C PHE A 14 -25.50 11.49 28.67
N ALA A 15 -24.62 12.08 29.47
CA ALA A 15 -24.18 13.46 29.28
C ALA A 15 -23.57 13.59 27.87
N GLY A 16 -24.33 14.27 27.00
CA GLY A 16 -23.90 15.15 25.90
C GLY A 16 -22.45 15.11 25.40
N VAL A 17 -21.91 13.96 25.01
CA VAL A 17 -20.76 13.93 24.09
C VAL A 17 -21.29 14.16 22.69
N LYS A 18 -21.34 15.43 22.29
CA LYS A 18 -21.52 15.81 20.89
C LYS A 18 -20.23 15.42 20.17
N ILE A 19 -20.19 14.21 19.61
CA ILE A 19 -19.13 13.82 18.66
C ILE A 19 -19.40 14.61 17.38
N GLU A 20 -18.83 15.81 17.29
CA GLU A 20 -18.67 16.47 16.00
C GLU A 20 -17.71 15.60 15.17
N PRO A 21 -18.07 15.23 13.93
CA PRO A 21 -17.13 14.53 13.06
C PRO A 21 -15.87 15.39 12.92
N PRO A 22 -14.67 14.82 13.05
CA PRO A 22 -13.46 15.59 12.84
C PRO A 22 -13.54 16.22 11.45
N ALA A 23 -13.29 17.53 11.39
CA ALA A 23 -13.22 18.28 10.16
C ALA A 23 -12.28 17.57 9.17
N PRO A 24 -12.52 17.63 7.85
CA PRO A 24 -11.59 17.09 6.88
C PRO A 24 -10.26 17.86 7.01
N GLU A 25 -9.28 17.22 7.64
CA GLU A 25 -7.94 17.76 7.77
C GLU A 25 -7.31 17.91 6.38
N ASP A 26 -6.61 19.04 6.25
CA ASP A 26 -5.97 19.59 5.07
C ASP A 26 -5.04 18.58 4.36
N LYS A 27 -5.26 18.38 3.06
CA LYS A 27 -4.55 17.38 2.23
C LYS A 27 -3.18 17.91 1.80
N GLY A 28 -2.23 17.97 2.72
CA GLY A 28 -0.82 18.16 2.40
C GLY A 28 -0.11 16.81 2.28
N ASP A 29 0.16 16.35 1.05
CA ASP A 29 1.08 15.23 0.71
C ASP A 29 1.21 14.09 1.75
N VAL A 30 0.09 13.65 2.33
CA VAL A 30 0.09 12.53 3.26
C VAL A 30 0.26 11.28 2.40
N GLY A 31 1.43 10.64 2.53
CA GLY A 31 1.69 9.34 1.93
C GLY A 31 0.63 8.30 2.36
N PRO A 32 0.63 7.10 1.78
CA PRO A 32 -0.37 6.10 2.11
C PRO A 32 -0.35 5.81 3.61
N ALA A 33 -1.54 5.53 4.18
CA ALA A 33 -1.66 5.14 5.57
C ALA A 33 -0.75 3.94 5.88
N ALA A 34 -0.17 3.88 7.07
CA ALA A 34 0.75 2.79 7.44
C ALA A 34 0.08 1.41 7.31
N GLU A 35 -1.20 1.32 7.62
CA GLU A 35 -2.03 0.12 7.47
C GLU A 35 -2.15 -0.32 6.00
N ALA A 36 -2.30 0.64 5.09
CA ALA A 36 -2.35 0.38 3.64
C ALA A 36 -1.01 -0.18 3.13
N ILE A 37 0.11 0.36 3.62
CA ILE A 37 1.45 -0.15 3.30
C ILE A 37 1.62 -1.58 3.83
N GLU A 38 1.23 -1.87 5.07
CA GLU A 38 1.33 -3.23 5.61
C GLU A 38 0.43 -4.23 4.87
N ALA A 39 -0.79 -3.84 4.50
CA ALA A 39 -1.67 -4.66 3.66
C ALA A 39 -1.05 -4.94 2.28
N ALA A 40 -0.45 -3.92 1.65
CA ALA A 40 0.29 -4.07 0.41
C ALA A 40 1.48 -5.04 0.54
N LYS A 41 2.25 -4.94 1.63
CA LYS A 41 3.35 -5.88 1.91
C LYS A 41 2.83 -7.31 2.05
N GLN A 42 1.71 -7.52 2.72
CA GLN A 42 1.10 -8.85 2.87
C GLN A 42 0.63 -9.41 1.53
N ALA A 43 -0.05 -8.59 0.72
CA ALA A 43 -0.49 -8.98 -0.62
C ALA A 43 0.70 -9.37 -1.52
N ILE A 44 1.75 -8.54 -1.56
CA ILE A 44 2.96 -8.82 -2.35
C ILE A 44 3.67 -10.10 -1.85
N ARG A 45 3.71 -10.37 -0.54
CA ARG A 45 4.27 -11.63 -0.01
C ARG A 45 3.49 -12.86 -0.43
N ALA A 46 2.18 -12.73 -0.63
CA ALA A 46 1.32 -13.84 -1.03
C ALA A 46 1.51 -14.22 -2.52
N GLU A 47 2.13 -13.34 -3.31
CA GLU A 47 2.35 -13.58 -4.73
C GLU A 47 3.37 -14.72 -4.99
N PRO A 48 2.99 -15.79 -5.72
CA PRO A 48 3.84 -16.99 -5.87
C PRO A 48 5.22 -16.74 -6.50
N LYS A 49 5.32 -15.71 -7.35
CA LYS A 49 6.55 -15.36 -8.06
C LYS A 49 7.51 -14.53 -7.21
N VAL A 50 7.02 -13.85 -6.17
CA VAL A 50 7.84 -13.01 -5.30
C VAL A 50 8.68 -13.89 -4.39
N LYS A 51 9.99 -13.61 -4.35
CA LYS A 51 10.95 -14.28 -3.47
C LYS A 51 11.37 -13.39 -2.32
N ASP A 52 11.50 -12.10 -2.61
CA ASP A 52 11.75 -11.06 -1.62
C ASP A 52 11.24 -9.72 -2.17
N PHE A 53 11.10 -8.72 -1.31
CA PHE A 53 10.87 -7.35 -1.75
C PHE A 53 11.36 -6.35 -0.71
N ILE A 54 11.69 -5.17 -1.19
CA ILE A 54 12.10 -4.05 -0.35
C ILE A 54 11.16 -2.87 -0.64
N TYR A 55 10.65 -2.28 0.44
CA TYR A 55 9.91 -1.02 0.40
C TYR A 55 10.76 0.10 1.00
N GLN A 56 11.01 1.14 0.22
CA GLN A 56 11.84 2.29 0.58
C GLN A 56 11.10 3.61 0.28
N PRO A 57 10.27 4.11 1.20
CA PRO A 57 9.51 5.33 0.98
C PRO A 57 10.44 6.52 0.68
N GLY A 58 10.04 7.36 -0.28
CA GLY A 58 10.80 8.56 -0.66
C GLY A 58 12.02 8.30 -1.56
N GLN A 59 12.36 7.05 -1.86
CA GLN A 59 13.35 6.73 -2.89
C GLN A 59 12.73 6.84 -4.30
N ALA A 60 13.59 6.97 -5.32
CA ALA A 60 13.15 7.04 -6.72
C ALA A 60 12.34 5.79 -7.14
N VAL A 61 12.70 4.62 -6.60
CA VAL A 61 11.95 3.37 -6.75
C VAL A 61 11.56 2.89 -5.36
N GLU A 62 10.30 3.11 -5.00
CA GLU A 62 9.80 2.79 -3.67
C GLU A 62 9.66 1.28 -3.46
N TRP A 63 9.31 0.54 -4.51
CA TRP A 63 9.06 -0.90 -4.44
C TRP A 63 10.00 -1.67 -5.34
N GLN A 64 10.89 -2.44 -4.73
CA GLN A 64 11.82 -3.34 -5.43
C GLN A 64 11.39 -4.77 -5.15
N VAL A 65 10.88 -5.46 -6.16
CA VAL A 65 10.31 -6.81 -6.02
C VAL A 65 11.24 -7.82 -6.66
N GLY A 66 11.82 -8.69 -5.82
CA GLY A 66 12.73 -9.76 -6.21
C GLY A 66 11.97 -10.99 -6.69
N VAL A 67 12.30 -11.42 -7.91
CA VAL A 67 11.81 -12.67 -8.52
C VAL A 67 12.99 -13.45 -9.09
N LEU A 68 12.79 -14.72 -9.44
CA LEU A 68 13.74 -15.45 -10.28
C LEU A 68 13.44 -15.13 -11.75
N ASP A 69 14.47 -14.84 -12.54
CA ASP A 69 14.30 -14.65 -13.99
C ASP A 69 13.91 -15.99 -14.65
N ASP A 70 12.79 -15.99 -15.37
CA ASP A 70 12.26 -17.14 -16.12
C ASP A 70 12.18 -16.85 -17.63
N GLY A 71 12.77 -15.74 -18.10
CA GLY A 71 12.76 -15.31 -19.49
C GLY A 71 11.45 -14.65 -19.95
N THR A 72 10.44 -14.52 -19.09
CA THR A 72 9.21 -13.79 -19.44
C THR A 72 9.36 -12.28 -19.26
N ASN A 73 8.60 -11.51 -20.04
CA ASN A 73 8.58 -10.05 -19.90
C ASN A 73 8.03 -9.63 -18.52
N ARG A 74 8.87 -8.96 -17.71
CA ARG A 74 8.51 -8.53 -16.34
C ARG A 74 7.87 -7.16 -16.25
N VAL A 75 7.73 -6.40 -17.34
CA VAL A 75 6.98 -5.13 -17.36
C VAL A 75 5.52 -5.36 -17.02
N GLY A 76 4.90 -6.41 -17.59
CA GLY A 76 3.52 -6.79 -17.28
C GLY A 76 3.35 -7.15 -15.80
N TYR A 77 4.32 -7.86 -15.23
CA TYR A 77 4.30 -8.18 -13.80
C TYR A 77 4.50 -6.95 -12.91
N ALA A 78 5.35 -6.00 -13.31
CA ALA A 78 5.49 -4.72 -12.61
C ALA A 78 4.17 -3.93 -12.59
N ASN A 79 3.43 -3.91 -13.71
CA ASN A 79 2.09 -3.32 -13.78
C ASN A 79 1.10 -4.06 -12.89
N TYR A 80 1.11 -5.39 -12.87
CA TYR A 80 0.28 -6.15 -11.97
C TYR A 80 0.55 -5.79 -10.49
N ILE A 81 1.81 -5.67 -10.08
CA ILE A 81 2.15 -5.22 -8.72
C ILE A 81 1.59 -3.81 -8.44
N CYS A 82 1.61 -2.88 -9.41
CA CYS A 82 0.95 -1.58 -9.24
C CYS A 82 -0.57 -1.71 -9.01
N GLU A 83 -1.25 -2.71 -9.60
CA GLU A 83 -2.67 -2.99 -9.34
C GLU A 83 -2.87 -3.47 -7.91
N VAL A 84 -2.06 -4.44 -7.46
CA VAL A 84 -2.07 -4.94 -6.07
C VAL A 84 -1.88 -3.79 -5.08
N LEU A 85 -0.91 -2.89 -5.33
CA LEU A 85 -0.71 -1.69 -4.50
C LEU A 85 -1.93 -0.75 -4.53
N GLY A 86 -2.58 -0.60 -5.68
CA GLY A 86 -3.77 0.22 -5.84
C GLY A 86 -4.97 -0.30 -5.05
N GLU A 87 -5.20 -1.62 -5.06
CA GLU A 87 -6.25 -2.28 -4.29
C GLU A 87 -6.09 -2.04 -2.79
N GLN A 88 -4.85 -2.04 -2.30
CA GLN A 88 -4.53 -1.76 -0.90
C GLN A 88 -4.43 -0.26 -0.57
N ARG A 89 -4.69 0.63 -1.53
CA ARG A 89 -4.55 2.10 -1.39
C ARG A 89 -3.13 2.54 -1.00
N ALA A 90 -2.13 1.79 -1.45
CA ALA A 90 -0.70 2.01 -1.16
C ALA A 90 0.04 2.78 -2.26
N LEU A 91 -0.70 3.42 -3.18
CA LEU A 91 -0.12 4.19 -4.30
C LEU A 91 -0.02 5.68 -3.98
N THR A 92 1.05 6.29 -4.49
CA THR A 92 1.20 7.74 -4.63
C THR A 92 1.48 8.10 -6.10
N PRO A 93 1.37 9.38 -6.51
CA PRO A 93 1.77 9.81 -7.85
C PRO A 93 3.25 9.51 -8.20
N ARG A 94 4.10 9.33 -7.18
CA ARG A 94 5.53 9.03 -7.36
C ARG A 94 5.86 7.55 -7.24
N THR A 95 4.87 6.69 -7.00
CA THR A 95 5.11 5.27 -6.78
C THR A 95 5.60 4.59 -8.04
N GLN A 96 6.75 3.94 -7.90
CA GLN A 96 7.40 3.17 -8.94
C GLN A 96 7.69 1.77 -8.43
N VAL A 97 7.55 0.80 -9.33
CA VAL A 97 7.81 -0.61 -9.07
C VAL A 97 8.91 -1.07 -10.02
N ARG A 98 9.94 -1.70 -9.46
CA ARG A 98 10.99 -2.41 -10.22
C ARG A 98 10.95 -3.89 -9.88
N ILE A 99 10.87 -4.72 -10.90
CA ILE A 99 11.08 -6.16 -10.80
C ILE A 99 12.57 -6.43 -10.99
N VAL A 100 13.15 -7.20 -10.07
CA VAL A 100 14.59 -7.45 -10.00
C VAL A 100 14.84 -8.95 -9.97
N ASP A 101 15.86 -9.40 -10.69
CA ASP A 101 16.38 -10.76 -10.58
C ASP A 101 17.13 -10.90 -9.25
N ILE A 102 16.51 -11.60 -8.29
CA ILE A 102 17.08 -11.78 -6.96
C ILE A 102 18.35 -12.64 -6.99
N ALA A 103 18.51 -13.53 -7.99
CA ALA A 103 19.71 -14.34 -8.12
C ALA A 103 20.92 -13.50 -8.58
N LYS A 104 20.70 -12.45 -9.38
CA LYS A 104 21.75 -11.45 -9.72
C LYS A 104 22.14 -10.64 -8.49
N VAL A 105 21.15 -10.14 -7.75
CA VAL A 105 21.41 -9.37 -6.52
C VAL A 105 22.17 -10.20 -5.49
N SER A 106 21.83 -11.48 -5.31
CA SER A 106 22.56 -12.36 -4.39
C SER A 106 24.01 -12.62 -4.80
N ARG A 107 24.38 -12.38 -6.06
CA ARG A 107 25.77 -12.43 -6.55
C ARG A 107 26.51 -11.09 -6.44
N GLY A 108 25.89 -10.08 -5.83
CA GLY A 108 26.47 -8.76 -5.61
C GLY A 108 26.16 -7.74 -6.71
N GLU A 109 25.28 -8.06 -7.67
CA GLU A 109 24.83 -7.07 -8.64
C GLU A 109 23.90 -6.03 -8.01
N SER A 110 23.90 -4.81 -8.57
CA SER A 110 22.99 -3.75 -8.12
C SER A 110 21.55 -4.03 -8.56
N PHE A 111 20.56 -3.49 -7.84
CA PHE A 111 19.15 -3.57 -8.26
C PHE A 111 18.89 -2.94 -9.65
N ARG A 112 19.69 -1.94 -10.04
CA ARG A 112 19.59 -1.32 -11.37
C ARG A 112 20.06 -2.26 -12.47
N SER A 113 21.19 -2.94 -12.29
CA SER A 113 21.73 -3.89 -13.28
C SER A 113 20.93 -5.20 -13.31
N ALA A 114 20.36 -5.61 -12.18
CA ALA A 114 19.49 -6.78 -12.06
C ALA A 114 18.02 -6.50 -12.45
N SER A 115 17.71 -5.32 -12.98
CA SER A 115 16.36 -4.89 -13.33
C SER A 115 15.79 -5.68 -14.51
N LEU A 116 14.64 -6.33 -14.31
CA LEU A 116 13.91 -7.07 -15.34
C LEU A 116 12.72 -6.29 -15.90
N GLY A 117 12.22 -5.30 -15.15
CA GLY A 117 11.13 -4.43 -15.57
C GLY A 117 10.93 -3.30 -14.57
N HIS A 118 10.56 -2.11 -15.04
CA HIS A 118 10.39 -0.94 -14.19
C HIS A 118 9.26 -0.07 -14.75
N VAL A 119 8.30 0.29 -13.90
CA VAL A 119 7.14 1.11 -14.26
C VAL A 119 6.87 2.20 -13.23
N ALA A 120 6.32 3.32 -13.70
CA ALA A 120 5.61 4.28 -12.85
C ALA A 120 4.14 3.84 -12.73
N CYS A 121 3.64 3.71 -11.50
CA CYS A 121 2.29 3.20 -11.28
C CYS A 121 1.20 4.22 -11.64
N ALA A 122 1.51 5.52 -11.60
CA ALA A 122 0.53 6.58 -11.85
C ALA A 122 -0.03 6.58 -13.29
N ASP A 123 0.83 6.35 -14.28
CA ASP A 123 0.51 6.41 -15.71
C ASP A 123 0.81 5.11 -16.46
N ARG A 124 1.24 4.06 -15.75
CA ARG A 124 1.67 2.76 -16.30
C ARG A 124 2.81 2.87 -17.31
N ARG A 125 3.57 3.96 -17.26
CA ARG A 125 4.69 4.19 -18.15
C ARG A 125 5.86 3.29 -17.79
N VAL A 126 6.40 2.63 -18.80
CA VAL A 126 7.64 1.85 -18.67
C VAL A 126 8.82 2.81 -18.53
N ILE A 127 9.64 2.57 -17.51
CA ILE A 127 10.87 3.31 -17.27
C ILE A 127 12.01 2.42 -17.76
N VAL A 128 12.66 2.86 -18.84
CA VAL A 128 13.85 2.20 -19.37
C VAL A 128 15.05 2.64 -18.53
N PRO A 129 15.90 1.70 -18.04
CA PRO A 129 17.04 2.02 -17.19
C PRO A 129 18.11 2.87 -17.86
#